data_AF-K1S9G5-F1
#
_entry.id   AF-K1S9G5-F1
#
_cell.length_a   1.000
_cell.length_b   1.000
_cell.length_c   1.000
_cell.angle_alpha   90.00
_cell.angle_beta   90.00
_cell.angle_gamma   90.00
#
_symmetry.space_group_name_H-M   'P 1'
#
loop_
_entity.id
_entity.type
_entity.pdbx_description
1 polymer ?
#
loop_
_entity_poly.entity_id
_entity_poly.type
_entity_poly.pdbx_seq_one_letter_code
_entity_poly.pdbx_strand_id
1 'polypeptide(L)'
;QERMAVALAPEDVDKFIAIATEENLEATPVAKVTEEKRLNMVWNGKSIVNISREFLNSNGAEKHQNVHIEKGTVWQPQWAGVTFEQKMKNMVGDLNVCSKKGLSERFDSTIGAATVLMPFGGACQLTPQNAMVAKLPVDGETNTCSGMAWGYNPYLMSANQYVGARMAVVESVTKLVASGFRYEDAYLTFQEYFERLGTSPERWGKPLAALLGALDAQIGLGIASIGGKDSMSGSFEQL
;
A
#
# COMPACT_ATOMS: atom_id res chain seq x y z
N GLN A 1 -1.45 -12.20 -15.99
CA GLN A 1 -1.89 -11.13 -15.09
C GLN A 1 -2.60 -10.14 -16.02
N GLU A 2 -2.43 -8.82 -15.95
CA GLU A 2 -2.74 -7.90 -17.09
C GLU A 2 -4.13 -8.05 -17.74
N ARG A 3 -5.17 -8.36 -16.95
CA ARG A 3 -6.57 -8.46 -17.43
C ARG A 3 -7.40 -7.37 -16.79
N MET A 4 -8.27 -6.76 -17.59
CA MET A 4 -9.23 -5.76 -17.16
C MET A 4 -10.63 -6.17 -17.61
N ALA A 5 -11.64 -5.94 -16.77
CA ALA A 5 -13.04 -6.08 -17.15
C ALA A 5 -13.65 -4.68 -17.27
N VAL A 6 -14.31 -4.41 -18.40
CA VAL A 6 -14.94 -3.12 -18.70
C VAL A 6 -16.42 -3.36 -18.98
N ALA A 7 -17.28 -2.56 -18.36
CA ALA A 7 -18.71 -2.54 -18.66
C ALA A 7 -18.99 -1.42 -19.66
N LEU A 8 -19.61 -1.76 -20.80
CA LEU A 8 -19.87 -0.85 -21.90
C LEU A 8 -21.36 -0.87 -22.25
N ALA A 9 -21.85 0.25 -22.79
CA ALA A 9 -23.13 0.25 -23.49
C ALA A 9 -23.03 -0.64 -24.75
N PRO A 10 -24.09 -1.37 -25.13
CA PRO A 10 -24.05 -2.27 -26.29
C PRO A 10 -23.56 -1.61 -27.58
N GLU A 11 -23.92 -0.34 -27.80
CA GLU A 11 -23.55 0.47 -28.95
C GLU A 11 -22.06 0.85 -29.02
N ASP A 12 -21.34 0.79 -27.89
CA ASP A 12 -19.91 1.17 -27.82
C ASP A 12 -18.96 -0.03 -27.97
N VAL A 13 -19.47 -1.26 -27.94
CA VAL A 13 -18.64 -2.49 -27.88
C VAL A 13 -17.73 -2.60 -29.10
N ASP A 14 -18.27 -2.50 -30.31
CA ASP A 14 -17.48 -2.69 -31.54
C ASP A 14 -16.42 -1.60 -31.70
N LYS A 15 -16.76 -0.36 -31.32
CA LYS A 15 -15.83 0.77 -31.33
C LYS A 15 -14.70 0.56 -30.32
N PHE A 16 -15.01 0.10 -29.11
CA PHE A 16 -13.99 -0.18 -28.09
C PHE A 16 -13.03 -1.28 -28.54
N ILE A 17 -13.53 -2.37 -29.15
CA ILE A 17 -12.71 -3.45 -29.67
C ILE A 17 -11.79 -2.96 -30.80
N ALA A 18 -12.30 -2.11 -31.69
CA ALA A 18 -11.49 -1.51 -32.75
C ALA A 18 -10.33 -0.68 -32.18
N ILE A 19 -10.60 0.20 -31.22
CA ILE A 19 -9.57 1.01 -30.55
C ILE A 19 -8.56 0.14 -29.81
N ALA A 20 -9.01 -0.90 -29.09
CA ALA A 20 -8.11 -1.84 -28.43
C ALA A 20 -7.19 -2.55 -29.43
N THR A 21 -7.73 -2.93 -30.60
CA THR A 21 -6.97 -3.56 -31.67
C THR A 21 -5.92 -2.61 -32.27
N GLU A 22 -6.26 -1.32 -32.44
CA GLU A 22 -5.31 -0.28 -32.88
C GLU A 22 -4.12 -0.16 -31.92
N GLU A 23 -4.36 -0.32 -30.61
CA GLU A 23 -3.33 -0.33 -29.56
C GLU A 23 -2.65 -1.70 -29.38
N ASN A 24 -2.89 -2.67 -30.28
CA ASN A 24 -2.37 -4.04 -30.22
C ASN A 24 -2.75 -4.78 -28.91
N LEU A 25 -3.98 -4.56 -28.44
CA LEU A 25 -4.58 -5.23 -27.28
C LEU A 25 -5.71 -6.17 -27.71
N GLU A 26 -5.85 -7.29 -27.01
CA GLU A 26 -6.98 -8.20 -27.21
C GLU A 26 -8.18 -7.75 -26.35
N ALA A 27 -9.34 -7.55 -26.99
CA ALA A 27 -10.60 -7.26 -26.32
C ALA A 27 -11.70 -8.21 -26.81
N THR A 28 -12.28 -8.96 -25.88
CA THR A 28 -13.31 -9.97 -26.18
C THR A 28 -14.54 -9.75 -25.30
N PRO A 29 -15.76 -9.61 -25.88
CA PRO A 29 -16.99 -9.61 -25.10
C PRO A 29 -17.22 -10.98 -24.45
N VAL A 30 -17.07 -11.04 -23.12
CA VAL A 30 -17.19 -12.30 -22.35
C VAL A 30 -18.52 -12.46 -21.60
N ALA A 31 -19.30 -11.39 -21.48
CA ALA A 31 -20.56 -11.40 -20.74
C ALA A 31 -21.53 -10.31 -21.24
N LYS A 32 -22.82 -10.47 -20.92
CA LYS A 32 -23.86 -9.45 -21.08
C LYS A 32 -24.50 -9.20 -19.72
N VAL A 33 -24.70 -7.94 -19.36
CA VAL A 33 -25.51 -7.58 -18.18
C VAL A 33 -26.98 -7.76 -18.54
N THR A 34 -27.71 -8.50 -17.71
CA THR A 34 -29.15 -8.75 -17.87
C THR A 34 -29.92 -8.21 -16.68
N GLU A 35 -31.23 -8.03 -16.85
CA GLU A 35 -32.13 -7.64 -15.75
C GLU A 35 -32.23 -8.75 -14.69
N GLU A 36 -32.13 -10.01 -15.10
CA GLU A 36 -32.16 -11.15 -14.20
C GLU A 36 -31.01 -11.08 -13.20
N LYS A 37 -31.35 -11.05 -11.90
CA LYS A 37 -30.39 -10.90 -10.80
C LYS A 37 -29.64 -12.20 -10.52
N ARG A 38 -28.92 -12.74 -11.51
CA ARG A 38 -28.19 -14.01 -11.42
C ARG A 38 -26.89 -13.98 -12.22
N LEU A 39 -25.89 -14.71 -11.74
CA LEU A 39 -24.71 -15.07 -12.53
C LEU A 39 -25.01 -16.39 -13.23
N ASN A 40 -25.09 -16.35 -14.56
CA ASN A 40 -25.20 -17.53 -15.40
C ASN A 40 -23.96 -17.66 -16.28
N MET A 41 -23.17 -18.73 -16.09
CA MET A 41 -22.05 -19.06 -16.96
C MET A 41 -22.42 -20.27 -17.82
N VAL A 42 -22.37 -20.08 -19.13
CA VAL A 42 -22.72 -21.10 -20.12
C VAL A 42 -21.46 -21.60 -20.81
N TRP A 43 -21.26 -22.90 -20.84
CA TRP A 43 -20.21 -23.55 -21.59
C TRP A 43 -20.80 -24.59 -22.55
N ASN A 44 -20.49 -24.48 -23.84
CA ASN A 44 -21.00 -25.37 -24.90
C ASN A 44 -22.53 -25.55 -24.86
N GLY A 45 -23.24 -24.42 -24.71
CA GLY A 45 -24.71 -24.41 -24.64
C GLY A 45 -25.31 -24.92 -23.32
N LYS A 46 -24.49 -25.35 -22.36
CA LYS A 46 -24.93 -25.84 -21.05
C LYS A 46 -24.60 -24.84 -19.94
N SER A 47 -25.58 -24.53 -19.10
CA SER A 47 -25.39 -23.75 -17.88
C SER A 47 -24.54 -24.55 -16.89
N ILE A 48 -23.33 -24.07 -16.58
CA ILE A 48 -22.40 -24.70 -15.63
C ILE A 48 -22.33 -23.98 -14.29
N VAL A 49 -22.68 -22.69 -14.26
CA VAL A 49 -22.86 -21.90 -13.04
C VAL A 49 -24.18 -21.16 -13.16
N ASN A 50 -25.04 -21.26 -12.16
CA ASN A 50 -26.30 -20.52 -12.13
C ASN A 50 -26.65 -20.17 -10.68
N ILE A 51 -26.25 -18.99 -10.24
CA ILE A 51 -26.30 -18.57 -8.84
C ILE A 51 -26.99 -17.21 -8.73
N SER A 52 -27.80 -16.99 -7.70
CA SER A 52 -28.45 -15.69 -7.48
C SER A 52 -27.45 -14.61 -7.10
N ARG A 53 -27.72 -13.37 -7.54
CA ARG A 53 -26.92 -12.20 -7.15
C ARG A 53 -26.99 -11.96 -5.64
N GLU A 54 -28.14 -12.24 -5.03
CA GLU A 54 -28.35 -12.19 -3.58
C GLU A 54 -27.38 -13.09 -2.83
N PHE A 55 -27.24 -14.37 -3.25
CA PHE A 55 -26.31 -15.30 -2.62
C PHE A 55 -24.86 -14.81 -2.75
N LEU A 56 -24.47 -14.32 -3.94
CA LEU A 56 -23.13 -13.74 -4.15
C LEU A 56 -22.89 -12.48 -3.29
N ASN A 57 -23.94 -11.70 -3.02
CA ASN A 57 -23.88 -10.49 -2.19
C ASN A 57 -23.91 -10.75 -0.69
N SER A 58 -24.22 -11.98 -0.26
CA SER A 58 -24.33 -12.28 1.17
C SER A 58 -23.04 -12.02 1.95
N ASN A 59 -21.87 -11.86 1.29
CA ASN A 59 -20.56 -11.67 1.90
C ASN A 59 -20.17 -12.75 2.95
N GLY A 60 -20.93 -13.85 3.01
CA GLY A 60 -20.79 -14.89 4.02
C GLY A 60 -21.50 -14.56 5.34
N ALA A 61 -21.30 -15.41 6.35
CA ALA A 61 -21.84 -15.19 7.68
C ALA A 61 -21.07 -14.08 8.43
N GLU A 62 -21.75 -13.42 9.36
CA GLU A 62 -21.12 -12.51 10.32
C GLU A 62 -19.98 -13.21 11.05
N LYS A 63 -18.85 -12.51 11.20
CA LYS A 63 -17.65 -13.03 11.85
C LYS A 63 -17.44 -12.29 13.16
N HIS A 64 -17.26 -13.06 14.23
CA HIS A 64 -16.90 -12.56 15.55
C HIS A 64 -15.59 -13.20 15.98
N GLN A 65 -14.76 -12.43 16.69
CA GLN A 65 -13.49 -12.91 17.19
C GLN A 65 -13.17 -12.27 18.54
N ASN A 66 -12.76 -13.10 19.50
CA ASN A 66 -12.21 -12.62 20.76
C ASN A 66 -10.78 -12.13 20.54
N VAL A 67 -10.43 -11.01 21.16
CA VAL A 67 -9.12 -10.38 20.99
C VAL A 67 -8.49 -10.12 22.35
N HIS A 68 -7.19 -10.41 22.45
CA HIS A 68 -6.37 -10.09 23.61
C HIS A 68 -5.14 -9.29 23.17
N ILE A 69 -5.08 -8.02 23.54
CA ILE A 69 -3.90 -7.18 23.25
C ILE A 69 -2.84 -7.44 24.32
N GLU A 70 -1.71 -8.01 23.91
CA GLU A 70 -0.57 -8.20 24.80
C GLU A 70 0.12 -6.87 25.12
N LYS A 71 0.74 -6.80 26.30
CA LYS A 71 1.50 -5.62 26.72
C LYS A 71 2.75 -5.46 25.85
N GLY A 72 2.82 -4.37 25.12
CA GLY A 72 4.01 -4.01 24.35
C GLY A 72 5.23 -3.73 25.22
N THR A 73 6.40 -3.87 24.61
CA THR A 73 7.71 -3.52 25.15
C THR A 73 8.23 -2.22 24.54
N VAL A 74 9.35 -1.73 25.06
CA VAL A 74 10.05 -0.55 24.50
C VAL A 74 11.21 -1.04 23.66
N TRP A 75 11.28 -0.57 22.42
CA TRP A 75 12.45 -0.73 21.57
C TRP A 75 13.20 0.59 21.42
N GLN A 76 14.52 0.51 21.47
CA GLN A 76 15.41 1.60 21.12
C GLN A 76 16.52 1.06 20.21
N PRO A 77 16.96 1.84 19.21
CA PRO A 77 18.07 1.43 18.36
C PRO A 77 19.35 1.30 19.21
N GLN A 78 20.07 0.20 19.03
CA GLN A 78 21.34 -0.06 19.69
C GLN A 78 22.35 -0.50 18.64
N TRP A 79 23.51 0.15 18.63
CA TRP A 79 24.61 -0.15 17.72
C TRP A 79 25.79 -0.71 18.52
N ALA A 80 26.42 -1.76 18.00
CA ALA A 80 27.58 -2.37 18.66
C ALA A 80 28.74 -1.37 18.80
N GLY A 81 29.59 -1.56 19.80
CA GLY A 81 30.76 -0.72 20.06
C GLY A 81 30.68 0.07 21.36
N VAL A 82 31.85 0.41 21.90
CA VAL A 82 32.01 1.16 23.15
C VAL A 82 32.16 2.65 22.85
N THR A 83 32.93 3.00 21.82
CA THR A 83 33.17 4.39 21.42
C THR A 83 32.12 4.90 20.45
N PHE A 84 31.94 6.22 20.38
CA PHE A 84 31.09 6.86 19.39
C PHE A 84 31.46 6.47 17.96
N GLU A 85 32.76 6.44 17.64
CA GLU A 85 33.26 6.03 16.33
C GLU A 85 32.83 4.61 15.96
N GLN A 86 32.96 3.65 16.88
CA GLN A 86 32.54 2.27 16.64
C GLN A 86 31.03 2.17 16.43
N LYS A 87 30.23 2.86 17.26
CA LYS A 87 28.77 2.89 17.12
C LYS A 87 28.34 3.52 15.80
N MET A 88 28.96 4.63 15.40
CA MET A 88 28.70 5.29 14.12
C MET A 88 29.04 4.38 12.95
N LYS A 89 30.22 3.73 12.97
CA LYS A 89 30.64 2.81 11.91
C LYS A 89 29.67 1.63 11.75
N ASN A 90 29.18 1.09 12.86
CA ASN A 90 28.21 0.00 12.84
C ASN A 90 26.82 0.47 12.39
N MET A 91 26.39 1.66 12.81
CA MET A 91 25.13 2.27 12.36
C MET A 91 25.13 2.48 10.84
N VAL A 92 26.15 3.14 10.28
CA VAL A 92 26.17 3.43 8.84
C VAL A 92 26.42 2.18 7.97
N GLY A 93 26.96 1.12 8.57
CA GLY A 93 27.16 -0.19 7.93
C GLY A 93 25.92 -1.09 7.98
N ASP A 94 24.94 -0.79 8.84
CA ASP A 94 23.72 -1.60 8.97
C ASP A 94 22.89 -1.57 7.69
N LEU A 95 22.38 -2.73 7.28
CA LEU A 95 21.59 -2.83 6.05
C LEU A 95 20.30 -2.02 6.12
N ASN A 96 19.74 -1.65 7.25
CA ASN A 96 18.55 -0.79 7.31
C ASN A 96 18.89 0.70 7.20
N VAL A 97 20.17 1.08 7.32
CA VAL A 97 20.61 2.48 7.39
C VAL A 97 21.48 2.86 6.20
N CYS A 98 22.32 1.93 5.72
CA CYS A 98 23.28 2.19 4.66
C CYS A 98 22.61 2.63 3.35
N SER A 99 23.40 3.24 2.46
CA SER A 99 22.89 3.76 1.18
C SER A 99 22.19 2.68 0.35
N LYS A 100 20.98 3.01 -0.12
CA LYS A 100 20.16 2.17 -0.99
C LYS A 100 20.36 2.41 -2.48
N LYS A 101 21.37 3.22 -2.84
CA LYS A 101 21.67 3.62 -4.20
C LYS A 101 21.69 2.45 -5.20
N GLY A 102 22.41 1.37 -4.89
CA GLY A 102 22.51 0.22 -5.79
C GLY A 102 21.18 -0.50 -6.07
N LEU A 103 20.20 -0.41 -5.16
CA LEU A 103 18.84 -0.90 -5.40
C LEU A 103 18.03 0.14 -6.18
N SER A 104 18.05 1.40 -5.73
CA SER A 104 17.28 2.49 -6.32
C SER A 104 17.63 2.76 -7.78
N GLU A 105 18.90 2.65 -8.18
CA GLU A 105 19.35 2.87 -9.56
C GLU A 105 18.92 1.77 -10.55
N ARG A 106 18.28 0.70 -10.07
CA ARG A 106 17.67 -0.32 -10.93
C ARG A 106 16.29 0.09 -11.46
N PHE A 107 15.74 1.20 -10.95
CA PHE A 107 14.44 1.71 -11.32
C PHE A 107 14.58 3.02 -12.08
N ASP A 108 13.84 3.17 -13.18
CA ASP A 108 13.78 4.41 -13.92
C ASP A 108 13.04 5.49 -13.11
N SER A 109 13.57 6.71 -13.11
CA SER A 109 12.96 7.86 -12.42
C SER A 109 12.76 9.05 -13.35
N THR A 110 12.83 8.83 -14.67
CA THR A 110 12.86 9.85 -15.72
C THR A 110 11.69 9.74 -16.69
N ILE A 111 11.09 8.55 -16.83
CA ILE A 111 9.99 8.31 -17.74
C ILE A 111 8.78 9.20 -17.40
N GLY A 112 8.17 9.77 -18.43
CA GLY A 112 7.09 10.77 -18.29
C GLY A 112 7.57 12.21 -18.04
N ALA A 113 8.88 12.45 -17.86
CA ALA A 113 9.49 13.78 -17.70
C ALA A 113 8.84 14.67 -16.61
N ALA A 114 8.21 14.05 -15.61
CA ALA A 114 7.43 14.74 -14.58
C ALA A 114 8.12 14.74 -13.21
N THR A 115 9.23 14.02 -13.02
CA THR A 115 9.93 13.91 -11.74
C THR A 115 10.49 15.26 -11.29
N VAL A 116 10.10 15.69 -10.09
CA VAL A 116 10.59 16.94 -9.47
C VAL A 116 11.75 16.62 -8.52
N LEU A 117 11.58 15.62 -7.65
CA LEU A 117 12.64 15.14 -6.77
C LEU A 117 13.20 13.83 -7.32
N MET A 118 14.37 13.90 -7.94
CA MET A 118 15.14 12.71 -8.32
C MET A 118 15.50 11.90 -7.07
N PRO A 119 15.58 10.55 -7.12
CA PRO A 119 15.76 9.70 -5.94
C PRO A 119 16.94 10.06 -5.05
N PHE A 120 18.00 10.64 -5.64
CA PHE A 120 19.13 11.22 -4.93
C PHE A 120 19.33 12.67 -5.33
N GLY A 121 19.42 13.55 -4.34
CA GLY A 121 19.70 14.98 -4.51
C GLY A 121 21.08 15.39 -4.01
N GLY A 122 21.23 16.71 -3.84
CA GLY A 122 22.47 17.35 -3.44
C GLY A 122 23.46 17.50 -4.60
N ALA A 123 24.53 18.27 -4.35
CA ALA A 123 25.55 18.58 -5.36
C ALA A 123 26.23 17.31 -5.95
N CYS A 124 26.28 16.23 -5.17
CA CYS A 124 26.87 14.96 -5.59
C CYS A 124 25.85 13.89 -6.00
N GLN A 125 24.54 14.17 -5.95
CA GLN A 125 23.48 13.18 -6.22
C GLN A 125 23.63 11.91 -5.36
N LEU A 126 23.84 12.09 -4.06
CA LEU A 126 24.04 11.00 -3.09
C LEU A 126 23.08 11.05 -1.90
N THR A 127 22.32 12.14 -1.73
CA THR A 127 21.40 12.29 -0.59
C THR A 127 20.03 11.72 -0.98
N PRO A 128 19.55 10.63 -0.34
CA PRO A 128 18.24 10.08 -0.65
C PRO A 128 17.12 11.09 -0.32
N GLN A 129 16.07 11.08 -1.12
CA GLN A 129 14.87 11.90 -0.86
C GLN A 129 13.93 11.24 0.16
N ASN A 130 13.20 12.08 0.91
CA ASN A 130 12.21 11.63 1.88
C ASN A 130 10.86 11.25 1.25
N ALA A 131 10.59 11.72 0.03
CA ALA A 131 9.35 11.50 -0.69
C ALA A 131 9.62 11.39 -2.20
N MET A 132 8.77 10.65 -2.89
CA MET A 132 8.63 10.76 -4.34
C MET A 132 7.80 12.00 -4.65
N VAL A 133 8.25 12.83 -5.60
CA VAL A 133 7.52 14.03 -6.03
C VAL A 133 7.55 14.14 -7.54
N ALA A 134 6.38 14.22 -8.15
CA ALA A 134 6.20 14.36 -9.59
C ALA A 134 5.10 15.37 -9.93
N LYS A 135 5.24 16.06 -11.06
CA LYS A 135 4.23 16.95 -11.63
C LYS A 135 3.01 16.16 -12.08
N LEU A 136 1.84 16.79 -12.05
CA LEU A 136 0.65 16.20 -12.66
C LEU A 136 0.81 16.17 -14.19
N PRO A 137 0.39 15.07 -14.87
CA PRO A 137 0.41 15.01 -16.32
C PRO A 137 -0.65 15.96 -16.89
N VAL A 138 -0.21 16.97 -17.64
CA VAL A 138 -1.08 17.94 -18.33
C VAL A 138 -0.58 18.17 -19.74
N ASP A 139 -1.45 18.64 -20.63
CA ASP A 139 -1.04 19.16 -21.92
C ASP A 139 -0.28 20.49 -21.70
N GLY A 140 1.05 20.42 -21.78
CA GLY A 140 1.94 21.57 -21.60
C GLY A 140 2.70 21.55 -20.26
N GLU A 141 2.80 22.72 -19.61
CA GLU A 141 3.57 22.87 -18.38
C GLU A 141 2.67 23.10 -17.16
N THR A 142 3.07 22.55 -16.01
CA THR A 142 2.44 22.82 -14.72
C THR A 142 3.48 22.97 -13.61
N ASN A 143 3.11 23.74 -12.59
CA ASN A 143 3.81 23.82 -11.31
C ASN A 143 3.11 23.00 -10.21
N THR A 144 1.99 22.35 -10.53
CA THR A 144 1.27 21.47 -9.60
C THR A 144 1.96 20.11 -9.56
N CYS A 145 2.20 19.59 -8.35
CA CYS A 145 2.81 18.29 -8.13
C CYS A 145 2.03 17.45 -7.12
N SER A 146 2.23 16.14 -7.19
CA SER A 146 1.81 15.16 -6.19
C SER A 146 3.05 14.60 -5.49
N GLY A 147 2.92 14.32 -4.19
CA GLY A 147 3.95 13.72 -3.37
C GLY A 147 3.50 12.41 -2.73
N MET A 148 4.43 11.47 -2.56
CA MET A 148 4.20 10.23 -1.82
C MET A 148 5.36 9.94 -0.88
N ALA A 149 5.06 9.69 0.38
CA ALA A 149 6.02 9.26 1.39
C ALA A 149 5.49 8.01 2.12
N TRP A 150 6.38 7.35 2.86
CA TRP A 150 6.06 6.11 3.58
C TRP A 150 6.74 6.09 4.95
N GLY A 151 6.16 5.33 5.87
CA GLY A 151 6.66 5.15 7.23
C GLY A 151 6.35 3.73 7.68
N TYR A 152 7.35 3.06 8.22
CA TYR A 152 7.23 1.74 8.82
C TYR A 152 8.55 1.39 9.49
N ASN A 153 8.49 1.02 10.77
CA ASN A 153 9.63 0.49 11.50
C ASN A 153 9.28 -0.89 12.07
N PRO A 154 9.87 -1.97 11.54
CA PRO A 154 9.54 -3.34 11.97
C PRO A 154 9.88 -3.59 13.44
N TYR A 155 10.88 -2.92 13.99
CA TYR A 155 11.30 -3.11 15.38
C TYR A 155 10.34 -2.43 16.36
N LEU A 156 9.88 -1.21 16.05
CA LEU A 156 8.81 -0.56 16.82
C LEU A 156 7.51 -1.36 16.72
N MET A 157 7.14 -1.80 15.51
CA MET A 157 5.95 -2.61 15.29
C MET A 157 5.99 -3.94 16.06
N SER A 158 7.16 -4.59 16.11
CA SER A 158 7.34 -5.85 16.85
C SER A 158 7.28 -5.63 18.36
N ALA A 159 7.88 -4.56 18.86
CA ALA A 159 7.90 -4.25 20.29
C ALA A 159 6.52 -3.82 20.81
N ASN A 160 5.80 -3.00 20.05
CA ASN A 160 4.48 -2.50 20.43
C ASN A 160 3.71 -2.08 19.18
N GLN A 161 2.71 -2.87 18.78
CA GLN A 161 1.98 -2.65 17.53
C GLN A 161 1.22 -1.32 17.50
N TYR A 162 0.67 -0.89 18.64
CA TYR A 162 0.01 0.42 18.75
C TYR A 162 0.98 1.56 18.49
N VAL A 163 2.12 1.57 19.19
CA VAL A 163 3.14 2.62 19.02
C VAL A 163 3.78 2.54 17.64
N GLY A 164 4.06 1.34 17.14
CA GLY A 164 4.63 1.13 15.82
C GLY A 164 3.74 1.65 14.69
N ALA A 165 2.43 1.35 14.74
CA ALA A 165 1.48 1.85 13.75
C ALA A 165 1.28 3.37 13.83
N ARG A 166 1.18 3.92 15.05
CA ARG A 166 1.13 5.36 15.26
C ARG A 166 2.36 6.06 14.68
N MET A 167 3.55 5.53 14.95
CA MET A 167 4.80 6.07 14.44
C MET A 167 4.94 5.92 12.93
N ALA A 168 4.40 4.86 12.32
CA ALA A 168 4.38 4.70 10.86
C ALA A 168 3.58 5.82 10.18
N VAL A 169 2.43 6.21 10.74
CA VAL A 169 1.66 7.36 10.25
C VAL A 169 2.45 8.64 10.43
N VAL A 170 2.95 8.91 11.64
CA VAL A 170 3.71 10.14 11.93
C VAL A 170 4.95 10.27 11.04
N GLU A 171 5.70 9.19 10.84
CA GLU A 171 6.91 9.17 10.01
C GLU A 171 6.58 9.47 8.54
N SER A 172 5.55 8.84 7.98
CA SER A 172 5.15 9.06 6.59
C SER A 172 4.72 10.51 6.34
N VAL A 173 3.92 11.07 7.24
CA VAL A 173 3.47 12.47 7.17
C VAL A 173 4.65 13.44 7.37
N THR A 174 5.53 13.16 8.34
CA THR A 174 6.70 14.02 8.60
C THR A 174 7.62 14.08 7.39
N LYS A 175 7.87 12.95 6.72
CA LYS A 175 8.65 12.91 5.48
C LYS A 175 8.01 13.74 4.37
N LEU A 176 6.69 13.65 4.21
CA LEU A 176 5.95 14.41 3.21
C LEU A 176 6.02 15.93 3.49
N VAL A 177 5.83 16.33 4.75
CA VAL A 177 5.96 17.73 5.20
C VAL A 177 7.38 18.25 5.01
N ALA A 178 8.40 17.46 5.35
CA ALA A 178 9.80 17.82 5.14
C ALA A 178 10.15 18.01 3.66
N SER A 179 9.37 17.43 2.75
CA SER A 179 9.48 17.63 1.29
C SER A 179 8.69 18.84 0.76
N GLY A 180 8.05 19.62 1.64
CA GLY A 180 7.39 20.88 1.30
C GLY A 180 5.86 20.80 1.13
N PHE A 181 5.25 19.66 1.43
CA PHE A 181 3.79 19.49 1.38
C PHE A 181 3.12 19.89 2.69
N ARG A 182 1.84 20.24 2.63
CA ARG A 182 1.00 20.45 3.82
C ARG A 182 0.37 19.11 4.21
N TYR A 183 0.36 18.76 5.49
CA TYR A 183 -0.18 17.47 5.92
C TYR A 183 -1.71 17.43 5.83
N GLU A 184 -2.36 18.60 5.89
CA GLU A 184 -3.81 18.79 5.81
C GLU A 184 -4.37 18.40 4.42
N ASP A 185 -3.52 18.38 3.40
CA ASP A 185 -3.87 17.97 2.03
C ASP A 185 -3.53 16.50 1.76
N ALA A 186 -2.97 15.78 2.75
CA ALA A 186 -2.58 14.40 2.59
C ALA A 186 -3.76 13.45 2.83
N TYR A 187 -3.67 12.28 2.20
CA TYR A 187 -4.50 11.12 2.52
C TYR A 187 -3.61 9.91 2.77
N LEU A 188 -4.08 8.99 3.61
CA LEU A 188 -3.33 7.79 3.99
C LEU A 188 -3.83 6.56 3.21
N THR A 189 -2.91 5.63 2.98
CA THR A 189 -3.22 4.26 2.58
C THR A 189 -2.44 3.28 3.45
N PHE A 190 -3.10 2.24 3.96
CA PHE A 190 -2.47 1.27 4.86
C PHE A 190 -2.18 -0.05 4.15
N GLN A 191 -1.01 -0.63 4.42
CA GLN A 191 -0.65 -1.96 3.92
C GLN A 191 -0.37 -2.86 5.12
N GLU A 192 -1.40 -3.59 5.54
CA GLU A 192 -1.34 -4.43 6.73
C GLU A 192 -0.84 -5.82 6.39
N TYR A 193 0.22 -6.25 7.08
CA TYR A 193 0.77 -7.59 6.95
C TYR A 193 0.94 -8.20 8.33
N PHE A 194 0.21 -9.29 8.58
CA PHE A 194 0.26 -10.01 9.84
C PHE A 194 0.39 -11.52 9.60
N GLU A 195 0.86 -12.21 10.62
CA GLU A 195 0.90 -13.67 10.66
C GLU A 195 -0.49 -14.29 10.45
N ARG A 196 -0.55 -15.61 10.22
CA ARG A 196 -1.81 -16.33 10.17
C ARG A 196 -2.51 -16.27 11.53
N LEU A 197 -3.62 -15.54 11.60
CA LEU A 197 -4.32 -15.23 12.84
C LEU A 197 -5.03 -16.43 13.47
N GLY A 198 -5.70 -17.26 12.64
CA GLY A 198 -6.52 -18.37 13.14
C GLY A 198 -7.60 -17.89 14.13
N THR A 199 -7.75 -18.59 15.24
CA THR A 199 -8.69 -18.24 16.32
C THR A 199 -8.02 -17.72 17.59
N SER A 200 -6.68 -17.54 17.59
CA SER A 200 -5.94 -17.09 18.78
C SER A 200 -6.24 -15.62 19.09
N PRO A 201 -6.78 -15.31 20.28
CA PRO A 201 -7.04 -13.93 20.69
C PRO A 201 -5.80 -13.04 20.68
N GLU A 202 -4.64 -13.59 21.03
CA GLU A 202 -3.35 -12.89 21.10
C GLU A 202 -2.87 -12.49 19.70
N ARG A 203 -2.97 -13.39 18.73
CA ARG A 203 -2.63 -13.09 17.32
C ARG A 203 -3.52 -11.99 16.76
N TRP A 204 -4.82 -12.04 17.06
CA TRP A 204 -5.75 -10.97 16.71
C TRP A 204 -5.51 -9.66 17.48
N GLY A 205 -4.84 -9.72 18.63
CA GLY A 205 -4.43 -8.56 19.41
C GLY A 205 -3.48 -7.64 18.64
N LYS A 206 -2.60 -8.23 17.82
CA LYS A 206 -1.60 -7.51 17.02
C LYS A 206 -2.23 -6.55 15.99
N PRO A 207 -3.10 -7.00 15.06
CA PRO A 207 -3.76 -6.10 14.13
C PRO A 207 -4.70 -5.13 14.84
N LEU A 208 -5.41 -5.55 15.90
CA LEU A 208 -6.26 -4.62 16.64
C LEU A 208 -5.46 -3.47 17.26
N ALA A 209 -4.35 -3.77 17.94
CA ALA A 209 -3.48 -2.76 18.52
C ALA A 209 -2.89 -1.83 17.46
N ALA A 210 -2.45 -2.37 16.31
CA ALA A 210 -1.95 -1.58 15.20
C ALA A 210 -3.03 -0.64 14.62
N LEU A 211 -4.24 -1.15 14.38
CA LEU A 211 -5.37 -0.36 13.88
C LEU A 211 -5.72 0.78 14.85
N LEU A 212 -5.75 0.51 16.16
CA LEU A 212 -5.98 1.54 17.18
C LEU A 212 -4.88 2.61 17.19
N GLY A 213 -3.62 2.22 17.02
CA GLY A 213 -2.49 3.16 16.97
C GLY A 213 -2.50 4.03 15.71
N ALA A 214 -2.81 3.43 14.56
CA ALA A 214 -2.97 4.15 13.30
C ALA A 214 -4.19 5.09 13.34
N LEU A 215 -5.30 4.66 13.95
CA LEU A 215 -6.50 5.48 14.12
C LEU A 215 -6.25 6.67 15.06
N ASP A 216 -5.54 6.47 16.17
CA ASP A 216 -5.13 7.54 17.07
C ASP A 216 -4.31 8.61 16.33
N ALA A 217 -3.34 8.20 15.51
CA ALA A 217 -2.58 9.13 14.68
C ALA A 217 -3.44 9.87 13.64
N GLN A 218 -4.35 9.15 12.97
CA GLN A 218 -5.29 9.74 12.01
C GLN A 218 -6.17 10.81 12.65
N ILE A 219 -6.77 10.51 13.80
CA ILE A 219 -7.60 11.45 14.56
C ILE A 219 -6.76 12.64 15.01
N GLY A 220 -5.56 12.40 15.57
CA GLY A 220 -4.68 13.45 16.06
C GLY A 220 -4.19 14.42 14.98
N LEU A 221 -3.98 13.93 13.75
CA LEU A 221 -3.57 14.74 12.61
C LEU A 221 -4.75 15.28 11.78
N GLY A 222 -5.96 14.76 11.99
CA GLY A 222 -7.12 15.07 11.15
C GLY A 222 -7.01 14.54 9.71
N ILE A 223 -6.26 13.45 9.50
CA ILE A 223 -6.01 12.89 8.16
C ILE A 223 -6.82 11.60 7.99
N ALA A 224 -7.58 11.52 6.90
CA ALA A 224 -8.33 10.33 6.55
C ALA A 224 -7.49 9.33 5.76
N SER A 225 -7.83 8.04 5.89
CA SER A 225 -7.39 7.02 4.96
C SER A 225 -8.40 6.82 3.83
N ILE A 226 -7.90 6.69 2.60
CA ILE A 226 -8.72 6.53 1.38
C ILE A 226 -8.55 5.15 0.73
N GLY A 227 -7.70 4.31 1.29
CA GLY A 227 -7.43 2.99 0.76
C GLY A 227 -6.53 2.18 1.66
N GLY A 228 -6.32 0.93 1.26
CA GLY A 228 -5.42 0.02 1.93
C GLY A 228 -5.64 -1.41 1.48
N LYS A 229 -4.82 -2.30 2.02
CA LYS A 229 -4.93 -3.74 1.81
C LYS A 229 -4.36 -4.48 3.01
N ASP A 230 -5.00 -5.59 3.32
CA ASP A 230 -4.51 -6.53 4.32
C ASP A 230 -4.00 -7.85 3.71
N SER A 231 -3.05 -8.46 4.41
CA SER A 231 -2.62 -9.84 4.23
C SER A 231 -2.43 -10.48 5.61
N MET A 232 -3.38 -11.34 5.97
CA MET A 232 -3.51 -11.94 7.31
C MET A 232 -3.06 -13.40 7.35
N SER A 233 -2.05 -13.74 6.54
CA SER A 233 -1.53 -15.11 6.38
C SER A 233 -0.01 -15.14 6.21
N GLY A 234 0.70 -14.17 6.79
CA GLY A 234 2.13 -13.95 6.64
C GLY A 234 3.05 -14.88 7.45
N SER A 235 2.60 -16.08 7.81
CA SER A 235 3.42 -17.07 8.54
C SER A 235 4.22 -17.93 7.57
N PHE A 236 5.42 -18.36 7.97
CA PHE A 236 6.23 -19.33 7.24
C PHE A 236 6.32 -20.64 8.03
N GLU A 237 5.68 -21.70 7.53
CA GLU A 237 5.54 -22.97 8.26
C GLU A 237 4.92 -22.79 9.66
N GLN A 238 5.72 -22.96 10.71
CA GLN A 238 5.32 -22.78 12.12
C GLN A 238 5.84 -21.45 12.71
N LEU A 239 6.48 -20.60 11.89
CA LEU A 239 7.01 -19.28 12.26
C LEU A 239 5.99 -18.16 12.00
#